data_AF-A0A392MGY0-F1
#
_entry.id   AF-A0A392MGY0-F1
#
_cell.length_a   1.000
_cell.length_b   1.000
_cell.length_c   1.000
_cell.angle_alpha   90.00
_cell.angle_beta   90.00
_cell.angle_gamma   90.00
#
_symmetry.space_group_name_H-M   'P 1'
#
loop_
_entity.id
_entity.type
_entity.pdbx_description
1 polymer ?
#
loop_
_entity_poly.entity_id
_entity_poly.type
_entity_poly.pdbx_seq_one_letter_code
_entity_poly.pdbx_strand_id
1 'polypeptide(L)'
;DVLGEQNRGPRTSRSKHQLSVKAYTTRVGGGNEQGNITIYTDQYNKEDFPLDYDNAKFFVIKSYSEDDVHKSIKYNVWSSTPHGNKKLGRAYEDAKKVSAEKSGVCPIFLFFSVNASGQFCGVAEMIGSVDFNKDMDFWQQDKWSGSFPVKWHIIKDVPNGNFRHIILENNENKPVTNSRDTQEDLVAAAMGAAVQYT
;
A
#
# COMPACT_ATOMS: atom_id res chain seq x y z
N ASP A 1 53.09 29.04 -13.88
CA ASP A 1 52.20 28.54 -12.81
C ASP A 1 50.76 28.87 -13.19
N VAL A 2 50.03 28.14 -14.04
CA VAL A 2 49.65 26.71 -14.05
C VAL A 2 49.28 26.21 -12.65
N LEU A 3 47.98 26.26 -12.31
CA LEU A 3 47.13 25.10 -11.99
C LEU A 3 45.80 25.61 -11.41
N GLY A 4 44.82 25.79 -12.30
CA GLY A 4 43.42 25.68 -11.92
C GLY A 4 43.00 24.24 -12.18
N GLU A 5 42.66 23.49 -11.14
CA GLU A 5 42.05 22.17 -11.30
C GLU A 5 40.74 22.08 -10.51
N GLN A 6 39.69 21.87 -11.29
CA GLN A 6 38.32 21.69 -10.89
C GLN A 6 38.13 20.25 -10.41
N ASN A 7 37.90 20.06 -9.12
CA ASN A 7 37.35 18.80 -8.63
C ASN A 7 35.83 18.79 -8.84
N ARG A 8 35.39 18.61 -10.09
CA ARG A 8 34.02 18.22 -10.43
C ARG A 8 34.02 16.74 -10.75
N GLY A 9 33.80 15.91 -9.73
CA GLY A 9 33.45 14.50 -9.93
C GLY A 9 32.19 14.36 -10.79
N PRO A 10 31.91 13.17 -11.34
CA PRO A 10 30.77 12.96 -12.23
C PRO A 10 29.47 13.29 -11.49
N ARG A 11 28.86 14.43 -11.82
CA ARG A 11 27.47 14.70 -11.44
C ARG A 11 26.61 13.77 -12.28
N THR A 12 26.38 12.56 -11.77
CA THR A 12 25.30 11.72 -12.28
C THR A 12 24.03 12.55 -12.14
N SER A 13 23.41 12.84 -13.27
CA SER A 13 22.08 13.43 -13.34
C SER A 13 21.11 12.43 -12.72
N ARG A 14 21.02 12.38 -11.39
CA ARG A 14 19.93 11.67 -10.71
C ARG A 14 18.65 12.35 -11.18
N SER A 15 17.82 11.59 -11.91
CA SER A 15 16.42 11.98 -12.10
C SER A 15 15.86 12.34 -10.73
N LYS A 16 15.28 13.53 -10.60
CA LYS A 16 14.79 14.07 -9.31
C LYS A 16 13.78 13.14 -8.60
N HIS A 17 13.21 12.18 -9.35
CA HIS A 17 12.15 11.30 -8.90
C HIS A 17 12.61 9.83 -8.74
N GLN A 18 13.89 9.51 -8.92
CA GLN A 18 14.39 8.15 -8.85
C GLN A 18 15.23 7.91 -7.58
N LEU A 19 14.80 6.97 -6.75
CA LEU A 19 15.53 6.49 -5.59
C LEU A 19 16.01 5.06 -5.86
N SER A 20 17.32 4.82 -5.75
CA SER A 20 17.89 3.48 -5.80
C SER A 20 18.17 3.03 -4.37
N VAL A 21 17.54 1.95 -3.93
CA VAL A 21 17.65 1.40 -2.58
C VAL A 21 18.08 -0.06 -2.62
N LYS A 22 18.91 -0.48 -1.67
CA LYS A 22 19.39 -1.86 -1.61
C LYS A 22 18.27 -2.80 -1.16
N ALA A 23 18.05 -3.92 -1.84
CA ALA A 23 17.21 -5.00 -1.35
C ALA A 23 17.96 -5.80 -0.27
N TYR A 24 17.28 -6.11 0.84
CA TYR A 24 17.82 -6.94 1.91
C TYR A 24 17.20 -8.34 1.94
N THR A 25 16.46 -8.71 0.89
CA THR A 25 15.75 -9.99 0.75
C THR A 25 15.80 -10.45 -0.70
N THR A 26 15.85 -11.77 -0.90
CA THR A 26 15.73 -12.41 -2.22
C THR A 26 14.32 -12.96 -2.47
N ARG A 27 13.42 -12.91 -1.49
CA ARG A 27 12.08 -13.54 -1.52
C ARG A 27 11.08 -12.85 -2.45
N VAL A 28 11.23 -11.54 -2.69
CA VAL A 28 10.26 -10.73 -3.45
C VAL A 28 10.49 -10.85 -4.97
N GLY A 29 11.73 -11.16 -5.40
CA GLY A 29 12.16 -10.92 -6.78
C GLY A 29 12.28 -9.43 -7.11
N GLY A 30 12.90 -9.06 -8.23
CA GLY A 30 12.88 -7.68 -8.75
C GLY A 30 14.06 -6.77 -8.38
N GLY A 31 15.09 -7.28 -7.70
CA GLY A 31 16.38 -6.58 -7.63
C GLY A 31 17.11 -6.63 -8.97
N ASN A 32 17.83 -5.56 -9.33
CA ASN A 32 18.75 -5.61 -10.47
C ASN A 32 19.96 -6.53 -10.18
N GLU A 33 20.89 -6.69 -11.12
CA GLU A 33 22.10 -7.53 -10.96
C GLU A 33 22.93 -7.19 -9.71
N GLN A 34 22.81 -5.96 -9.19
CA GLN A 34 23.47 -5.48 -7.98
C GLN A 34 22.59 -5.56 -6.71
N GLY A 35 21.39 -6.14 -6.82
CA GLY A 35 20.44 -6.28 -5.73
C GLY A 35 19.75 -4.98 -5.33
N ASN A 36 19.72 -3.97 -6.20
CA ASN A 36 19.05 -2.69 -5.94
C ASN A 36 17.63 -2.68 -6.51
N ILE A 37 16.75 -1.99 -5.81
CA ILE A 37 15.37 -1.67 -6.20
C ILE A 37 15.32 -0.20 -6.57
N THR A 38 14.62 0.11 -7.66
CA THR A 38 14.35 1.48 -8.06
C THR A 38 12.94 1.87 -7.66
N ILE A 39 12.81 2.95 -6.91
CA ILE A 39 11.55 3.57 -6.53
C ILE A 39 11.41 4.88 -7.31
N TYR A 40 10.27 5.05 -7.96
CA TYR A 40 9.90 6.24 -8.72
C TYR A 40 8.88 7.05 -7.90
N THR A 41 9.31 8.16 -7.31
CA THR A 41 8.50 8.90 -6.34
C THR A 41 7.35 9.69 -6.97
N ASP A 42 7.43 9.95 -8.27
CA ASP A 42 6.40 10.57 -9.11
C ASP A 42 5.22 9.63 -9.43
N GLN A 43 5.30 8.37 -9.01
CA GLN A 43 4.21 7.41 -9.18
C GLN A 43 3.16 7.47 -8.06
N TYR A 44 3.47 8.16 -6.94
CA TYR A 44 2.62 8.25 -5.76
C TYR A 44 1.96 9.63 -5.65
N ASN A 45 0.85 9.70 -4.91
CA ASN A 45 0.11 10.92 -4.61
C ASN A 45 -0.28 11.71 -5.87
N LYS A 46 -0.69 11.00 -6.92
CA LYS A 46 -1.09 11.66 -8.17
C LYS A 46 -2.45 12.33 -8.02
N GLU A 47 -2.55 13.56 -8.50
CA GLU A 47 -3.79 14.35 -8.50
C GLU A 47 -4.89 13.73 -9.39
N ASP A 48 -4.50 12.94 -10.40
CA ASP A 48 -5.40 12.26 -11.34
C ASP A 48 -5.81 10.85 -10.87
N PHE A 49 -5.59 10.51 -9.60
CA PHE A 49 -6.01 9.23 -9.04
C PHE A 49 -7.54 9.08 -9.12
N PRO A 50 -8.07 8.07 -9.85
CA PRO A 50 -9.51 7.94 -10.05
C PRO A 50 -10.23 7.67 -8.73
N LEU A 51 -11.31 8.40 -8.49
CA LEU A 51 -12.14 8.25 -7.28
C LEU A 51 -13.45 7.50 -7.54
N ASP A 52 -13.85 7.42 -8.81
CA ASP A 52 -15.16 6.90 -9.21
C ASP A 52 -15.03 5.45 -9.68
N TYR A 53 -15.40 4.53 -8.81
CA TYR A 53 -15.42 3.10 -9.08
C TYR A 53 -16.71 2.47 -8.58
N ASP A 54 -17.59 2.08 -9.50
CA ASP A 54 -18.89 1.49 -9.19
C ASP A 54 -18.81 0.21 -8.34
N ASN A 55 -17.75 -0.57 -8.54
CA ASN A 55 -17.60 -1.89 -7.93
C ASN A 55 -16.36 -1.98 -7.01
N ALA A 56 -15.70 -0.87 -6.66
CA ALA A 56 -14.53 -0.95 -5.78
C ALA A 56 -14.87 -1.55 -4.42
N LYS A 57 -13.92 -2.31 -3.86
CA LYS A 57 -13.98 -2.77 -2.46
C LYS A 57 -12.90 -2.08 -1.66
N PHE A 58 -13.21 -1.77 -0.41
CA PHE A 58 -12.30 -1.05 0.47
C PHE A 58 -12.07 -1.85 1.74
N PHE A 59 -10.82 -1.91 2.20
CA PHE A 59 -10.47 -2.56 3.46
C PHE A 59 -9.53 -1.69 4.27
N VAL A 60 -9.75 -1.65 5.58
CA VAL A 60 -8.78 -1.07 6.52
C VAL A 60 -7.71 -2.12 6.82
N ILE A 61 -6.44 -1.75 6.69
CA ILE A 61 -5.28 -2.56 7.10
C ILE A 61 -4.66 -1.94 8.34
N LYS A 62 -4.53 -2.74 9.40
CA LYS A 62 -3.96 -2.32 10.67
C LYS A 62 -2.60 -2.96 10.86
N SER A 63 -1.55 -2.19 10.57
CA SER A 63 -0.17 -2.64 10.81
C SER A 63 0.19 -2.53 12.29
N TYR A 64 0.99 -3.47 12.78
CA TYR A 64 1.61 -3.38 14.10
C TYR A 64 2.88 -2.53 14.10
N SER A 65 3.46 -2.27 12.93
CA SER A 65 4.74 -1.57 12.79
C SER A 65 4.78 -0.68 11.56
N GLU A 66 5.36 0.50 11.73
CA GLU A 66 5.71 1.41 10.62
C GLU A 66 6.75 0.78 9.68
N ASP A 67 7.68 -0.01 10.24
CA ASP A 67 8.70 -0.71 9.44
C ASP A 67 8.08 -1.66 8.41
N ASP A 68 6.97 -2.32 8.77
CA ASP A 68 6.28 -3.23 7.85
C ASP A 68 5.59 -2.45 6.72
N VAL A 69 5.05 -1.26 7.01
CA VAL A 69 4.51 -0.35 5.98
C VAL A 69 5.61 0.10 5.02
N HIS A 70 6.77 0.53 5.55
CA HIS A 70 7.92 0.91 4.72
C HIS A 70 8.41 -0.23 3.83
N LYS A 71 8.46 -1.46 4.36
CA LYS A 71 8.82 -2.64 3.57
C LYS A 71 7.76 -2.94 2.51
N SER A 72 6.47 -2.76 2.83
CA SER A 72 5.41 -2.91 1.85
C SER A 72 5.55 -1.93 0.69
N ILE A 73 5.83 -0.66 0.97
CA ILE A 73 6.09 0.37 -0.05
C ILE A 73 7.31 -0.02 -0.89
N LYS A 74 8.39 -0.45 -0.23
CA LYS A 74 9.65 -0.81 -0.89
C LYS A 74 9.53 -2.04 -1.79
N TYR A 75 8.77 -3.03 -1.37
CA TYR A 75 8.72 -4.35 -2.00
C TYR A 75 7.41 -4.63 -2.75
N ASN A 76 6.42 -3.73 -2.69
CA ASN A 76 5.10 -3.88 -3.31
C ASN A 76 4.41 -5.20 -2.91
N VAL A 77 4.53 -5.55 -1.63
CA VAL A 77 3.96 -6.78 -1.06
C VAL A 77 3.32 -6.46 0.28
N TRP A 78 2.25 -7.18 0.63
CA TRP A 78 1.69 -7.17 1.97
C TRP A 78 1.38 -8.59 2.46
N SER A 79 1.32 -8.73 3.78
CA SER A 79 0.74 -9.89 4.46
C SER A 79 -0.05 -9.41 5.68
N SER A 80 -1.23 -9.99 5.89
CA SER A 80 -2.06 -9.77 7.08
C SER A 80 -1.99 -11.01 7.98
N THR A 81 -2.84 -11.06 9.02
CA THR A 81 -3.07 -12.27 9.81
C THR A 81 -3.55 -13.43 8.92
N PRO A 82 -3.41 -14.71 9.33
CA PRO A 82 -3.96 -15.83 8.58
C PRO A 82 -5.46 -15.71 8.29
N HIS A 83 -6.23 -15.11 9.20
CA HIS A 83 -7.64 -14.82 8.99
C HIS A 83 -7.84 -13.70 7.96
N GLY A 84 -7.09 -12.60 8.09
CA GLY A 84 -7.14 -11.47 7.16
C GLY A 84 -6.73 -11.86 5.74
N ASN A 85 -5.67 -12.64 5.58
CA ASN A 85 -5.23 -13.19 4.29
C ASN A 85 -6.32 -14.07 3.64
N LYS A 86 -7.02 -14.91 4.41
CA LYS A 86 -8.18 -15.67 3.90
C LYS A 86 -9.32 -14.75 3.47
N LYS A 87 -9.62 -13.70 4.24
CA LYS A 87 -10.67 -12.73 3.93
C LYS A 87 -10.38 -11.95 2.65
N LEU A 88 -9.17 -11.37 2.55
CA LEU A 88 -8.72 -10.62 1.39
C LEU A 88 -8.60 -11.51 0.14
N GLY A 89 -8.11 -12.75 0.29
CA GLY A 89 -8.08 -13.71 -0.80
C GLY A 89 -9.45 -14.01 -1.38
N ARG A 90 -10.48 -14.21 -0.54
CA ARG A 90 -11.87 -14.37 -0.99
C ARG A 90 -12.39 -13.11 -1.69
N ALA A 91 -12.17 -11.95 -1.07
CA ALA A 91 -12.61 -10.67 -1.64
C ALA A 91 -12.03 -10.43 -3.04
N TYR A 92 -10.75 -10.78 -3.25
CA TYR A 92 -10.05 -10.67 -4.53
C TYR A 92 -10.59 -11.62 -5.59
N GLU A 93 -10.83 -12.89 -5.27
CA GLU A 93 -11.45 -13.81 -6.23
C GLU A 93 -12.88 -13.40 -6.58
N ASP A 94 -13.66 -12.90 -5.62
CA ASP A 94 -15.00 -12.38 -5.90
C ASP A 94 -14.95 -11.11 -6.77
N ALA A 95 -13.98 -10.22 -6.54
CA ALA A 95 -13.76 -9.04 -7.37
C ALA A 95 -13.38 -9.40 -8.82
N LYS A 96 -12.58 -10.45 -9.01
CA LYS A 96 -12.26 -10.99 -10.34
C LYS A 96 -13.49 -11.53 -11.06
N LYS A 97 -14.39 -12.24 -10.36
CA LYS A 97 -15.66 -12.72 -10.94
C LYS A 97 -16.54 -11.56 -11.39
N VAL A 98 -16.72 -10.56 -10.53
CA VAL A 98 -17.48 -9.33 -10.88
C VAL A 98 -16.90 -8.67 -12.12
N SER A 99 -15.57 -8.57 -12.21
CA SER A 99 -14.90 -7.96 -13.36
C SER A 99 -15.10 -8.76 -14.65
N ALA A 100 -15.15 -10.10 -14.55
CA ALA A 100 -15.40 -10.98 -15.68
C ALA A 100 -16.85 -10.94 -16.17
N GLU A 101 -17.81 -10.78 -15.26
CA GLU A 101 -19.25 -10.84 -15.55
C GLU A 101 -19.84 -9.50 -16.04
N LYS A 102 -19.38 -8.37 -15.49
CA LYS A 102 -20.02 -7.06 -15.69
C LYS A 102 -19.31 -6.12 -16.69
N SER A 103 -18.31 -6.60 -17.44
CA SER A 103 -17.47 -5.77 -18.32
C SER A 103 -16.88 -4.50 -17.64
N GLY A 104 -16.64 -4.56 -16.32
CA GLY A 104 -16.15 -3.44 -15.51
C GLY A 104 -14.98 -3.85 -14.62
N VAL A 105 -14.32 -2.87 -13.99
CA VAL A 105 -13.21 -3.13 -13.05
C VAL A 105 -13.75 -3.14 -11.61
N CYS A 106 -13.28 -4.09 -10.81
CA CYS A 106 -13.58 -4.19 -9.38
C CYS A 106 -12.26 -4.11 -8.59
N PRO A 107 -11.65 -2.91 -8.44
CA PRO A 107 -10.40 -2.77 -7.72
C PRO A 107 -10.62 -2.99 -6.22
N ILE A 108 -9.58 -3.45 -5.53
CA ILE A 108 -9.58 -3.59 -4.08
C ILE A 108 -8.54 -2.65 -3.49
N PHE A 109 -9.02 -1.63 -2.78
CA PHE A 109 -8.17 -0.65 -2.11
C PHE A 109 -8.03 -0.97 -0.62
N LEU A 110 -6.82 -0.73 -0.13
CA LEU A 110 -6.35 -1.02 1.21
C LEU A 110 -5.91 0.29 1.86
N PHE A 111 -6.61 0.70 2.92
CA PHE A 111 -6.28 1.90 3.70
C PHE A 111 -5.40 1.51 4.88
N PHE A 112 -4.15 1.95 4.85
CA PHE A 112 -3.16 1.58 5.87
C PHE A 112 -3.21 2.53 7.04
N SER A 113 -3.23 1.97 8.25
CA SER A 113 -3.07 2.70 9.51
C SER A 113 -2.24 1.86 10.46
N VAL A 114 -1.19 2.47 11.03
CA VAL A 114 -0.39 1.83 12.09
C VAL A 114 -1.17 1.91 13.40
N ASN A 115 -1.19 0.81 14.16
CA ASN A 115 -1.89 0.78 15.44
C ASN A 115 -1.35 1.87 16.38
N ALA A 116 -2.28 2.59 17.03
CA ALA A 116 -2.01 3.70 17.93
C ALA A 116 -1.33 4.95 17.30
N SER A 117 -1.18 5.04 15.97
CA SER A 117 -0.63 6.24 15.32
C SER A 117 -1.58 7.44 15.35
N GLY A 118 -2.89 7.18 15.42
CA GLY A 118 -3.90 8.24 15.32
C GLY A 118 -4.10 8.79 13.90
N GLN A 119 -3.58 8.11 12.87
CA GLN A 119 -3.67 8.51 11.47
C GLN A 119 -3.72 7.32 10.50
N PHE A 120 -4.18 7.57 9.29
CA PHE A 120 -3.93 6.70 8.13
C PHE A 120 -2.66 7.19 7.42
N CYS A 121 -1.84 6.27 6.93
CA CYS A 121 -0.54 6.58 6.31
C CYS A 121 -0.49 6.37 4.79
N GLY A 122 -1.56 5.82 4.20
CA GLY A 122 -1.66 5.72 2.75
C GLY A 122 -2.70 4.73 2.25
N VAL A 123 -2.72 4.59 0.93
CA VAL A 123 -3.64 3.73 0.18
C VAL A 123 -2.84 2.91 -0.84
N ALA A 124 -3.08 1.60 -0.84
CA ALA A 124 -2.57 0.70 -1.85
C ALA A 124 -3.72 -0.11 -2.48
N GLU A 125 -3.48 -0.64 -3.67
CA GLU A 125 -4.37 -1.56 -4.36
C GLU A 125 -3.84 -2.99 -4.24
N MET A 126 -4.71 -3.95 -3.93
CA MET A 126 -4.38 -5.38 -4.02
C MET A 126 -4.46 -5.80 -5.49
N ILE A 127 -3.31 -6.16 -6.07
CA ILE A 127 -3.16 -6.42 -7.52
C ILE A 127 -2.95 -7.90 -7.84
N GLY A 128 -3.13 -8.78 -6.87
CA GLY A 128 -2.93 -10.22 -7.05
C GLY A 128 -3.49 -11.05 -5.88
N SER A 129 -3.72 -12.32 -6.16
CA SER A 129 -4.22 -13.29 -5.16
C SER A 129 -3.21 -13.50 -4.04
N VAL A 130 -3.70 -13.94 -2.88
CA VAL A 130 -2.82 -14.37 -1.78
C VAL A 130 -2.15 -15.69 -2.11
N ASP A 131 -0.82 -15.70 -2.07
CA ASP A 131 -0.03 -16.93 -2.06
C ASP A 131 0.28 -17.30 -0.60
N PHE A 132 -0.45 -18.28 -0.08
CA PHE A 132 -0.31 -18.74 1.31
C PHE A 132 1.00 -19.49 1.59
N ASN A 133 1.78 -19.81 0.56
CA ASN A 133 3.07 -20.49 0.70
C ASN A 133 4.26 -19.54 0.50
N LYS A 134 3.99 -18.27 0.16
CA LYS A 134 5.02 -17.26 -0.10
C LYS A 134 5.18 -16.32 1.10
N ASP A 135 6.01 -16.75 2.03
CA ASP A 135 6.39 -15.93 3.19
C ASP A 135 7.47 -14.90 2.82
N MET A 136 7.58 -13.85 3.64
CA MET A 136 8.65 -12.85 3.55
C MET A 136 9.45 -12.84 4.84
N ASP A 137 10.77 -12.72 4.71
CA ASP A 137 11.75 -12.81 5.79
C ASP A 137 12.13 -11.45 6.38
N PHE A 138 11.43 -10.39 6.00
CA PHE A 138 11.75 -9.02 6.42
C PHE A 138 10.69 -8.41 7.34
N TRP A 139 9.55 -9.06 7.56
CA TRP A 139 8.54 -8.53 8.46
C TRP A 139 9.09 -8.42 9.89
N GLN A 140 8.57 -7.48 10.68
CA GLN A 140 9.03 -7.30 12.05
C GLN A 140 8.75 -8.51 12.95
N GLN A 141 7.74 -9.32 12.61
CA GLN A 141 7.38 -10.53 13.35
C GLN A 141 7.36 -11.73 12.40
N ASP A 142 7.99 -12.84 12.81
CA ASP A 142 8.10 -14.07 12.00
C ASP A 142 6.78 -14.85 11.89
N LYS A 143 5.67 -14.29 12.39
CA LYS A 143 4.35 -14.95 12.43
C LYS A 143 3.51 -14.71 11.17
N TRP A 144 3.94 -13.82 10.28
CA TRP A 144 3.18 -13.46 9.08
C TRP A 144 3.48 -14.45 7.97
N SER A 145 2.49 -15.27 7.63
CA SER A 145 2.60 -16.27 6.57
C SER A 145 1.71 -15.95 5.38
N GLY A 146 2.21 -16.32 4.21
CA GLY A 146 1.69 -15.92 2.91
C GLY A 146 1.94 -14.45 2.60
N SER A 147 1.72 -14.08 1.34
CA SER A 147 1.81 -12.71 0.89
C SER A 147 1.01 -12.48 -0.39
N PHE A 148 0.71 -11.22 -0.68
CA PHE A 148 0.09 -10.80 -1.93
C PHE A 148 0.71 -9.50 -2.42
N PRO A 149 0.75 -9.30 -3.75
CA PRO A 149 1.30 -8.08 -4.32
C PRO A 149 0.33 -6.90 -4.12
N VAL A 150 0.89 -5.74 -3.83
CA VAL A 150 0.16 -4.47 -3.71
C VAL A 150 0.81 -3.38 -4.56
N LYS A 151 0.02 -2.42 -5.02
CA LYS A 151 0.49 -1.20 -5.67
C LYS A 151 0.13 0.00 -4.81
N TRP A 152 1.13 0.70 -4.30
CA TRP A 152 0.90 1.93 -3.53
C TRP A 152 0.51 3.07 -4.47
N HIS A 153 -0.55 3.80 -4.12
CA HIS A 153 -1.04 4.95 -4.86
C HIS A 153 -0.87 6.23 -4.05
N ILE A 154 -1.18 6.19 -2.76
CA ILE A 154 -1.07 7.33 -1.84
C ILE A 154 -0.13 6.95 -0.70
N ILE A 155 0.87 7.78 -0.44
CA ILE A 155 1.79 7.67 0.69
C ILE A 155 1.79 9.04 1.38
N LYS A 156 0.91 9.17 2.37
CA LYS A 156 0.65 10.42 3.08
C LYS A 156 -0.04 10.15 4.40
N ASP A 157 0.46 10.80 5.44
CA ASP A 157 -0.18 10.79 6.75
C ASP A 157 -1.37 11.73 6.77
N VAL A 158 -2.54 11.19 7.10
CA VAL A 158 -3.79 11.93 7.23
C VAL A 158 -4.40 11.62 8.61
N PRO A 159 -4.51 12.61 9.51
CA PRO A 159 -5.01 12.42 10.86
C PRO A 159 -6.42 11.81 10.91
N ASN A 160 -6.69 11.02 11.94
CA ASN A 160 -8.00 10.40 12.15
C ASN A 160 -9.15 11.41 12.23
N GLY A 161 -8.88 12.66 12.64
CA GLY A 161 -9.88 13.73 12.65
C GLY A 161 -10.58 13.91 11.31
N ASN A 162 -9.86 13.68 10.20
CA ASN A 162 -10.38 13.81 8.84
C ASN A 162 -11.25 12.62 8.41
N PHE A 163 -11.20 11.48 9.12
CA PHE A 163 -11.99 10.27 8.79
C PHE A 163 -13.07 9.94 9.81
N ARG A 164 -13.04 10.51 11.03
CA ARG A 164 -13.96 10.17 12.13
C ARG A 164 -15.45 10.33 11.81
N HIS A 165 -15.79 11.16 10.83
CA HIS A 165 -17.16 11.39 10.40
C HIS A 165 -17.71 10.26 9.50
N ILE A 166 -16.84 9.37 9.00
CA ILE A 166 -17.22 8.20 8.21
C ILE A 166 -17.62 7.09 9.17
N ILE A 167 -18.91 6.75 9.16
CA ILE A 167 -19.51 5.76 10.05
C ILE A 167 -19.76 4.46 9.29
N LEU A 168 -19.37 3.33 9.90
CA LEU A 168 -19.48 2.01 9.30
C LEU A 168 -20.68 1.24 9.88
N GLU A 169 -21.76 1.14 9.10
CA GLU A 169 -22.97 0.40 9.49
C GLU A 169 -22.68 -1.07 9.76
N ASN A 170 -21.78 -1.67 8.96
CA ASN A 170 -21.32 -3.05 9.10
C ASN A 170 -20.34 -3.28 10.28
N ASN A 171 -20.07 -2.25 11.10
CA ASN A 171 -19.18 -2.30 12.26
C ASN A 171 -19.81 -1.57 13.45
N GLU A 172 -21.06 -1.93 13.80
CA GLU A 172 -21.77 -1.40 14.96
C GLU A 172 -21.92 0.14 14.94
N ASN A 173 -22.01 0.74 13.74
CA ASN A 173 -22.05 2.20 13.54
C ASN A 173 -20.87 2.92 14.20
N LYS A 174 -19.71 2.27 14.28
CA LYS A 174 -18.47 2.90 14.76
C LYS A 174 -17.80 3.70 13.65
N PRO A 175 -17.05 4.76 13.99
CA PRO A 175 -16.20 5.46 13.02
C PRO A 175 -15.19 4.51 12.36
N VAL A 176 -14.86 4.75 11.09
CA VAL A 176 -13.84 3.98 10.34
C VAL A 176 -12.49 3.95 11.06
N THR A 177 -12.17 4.97 11.84
CA THR A 177 -10.94 5.05 12.64
C THR A 177 -10.85 3.98 13.74
N ASN A 178 -11.97 3.37 14.09
CA ASN A 178 -12.08 2.31 15.11
C ASN A 178 -12.05 0.90 14.49
N SER A 179 -11.81 0.81 13.19
CA SER A 179 -11.73 -0.45 12.46
C SER A 179 -10.58 -1.34 12.93
N ARG A 180 -10.85 -2.65 12.92
CA ARG A 180 -9.85 -3.70 13.09
C ARG A 180 -9.21 -4.04 11.74
N ASP A 181 -8.14 -4.82 11.79
CA ASP A 181 -7.47 -5.30 10.58
C ASP A 181 -8.46 -6.04 9.66
N THR A 182 -8.41 -5.73 8.37
CA THR A 182 -9.30 -6.25 7.32
C THR A 182 -10.78 -5.96 7.50
N GLN A 183 -11.16 -4.93 8.26
CA GLN A 183 -12.53 -4.41 8.24
C GLN A 183 -12.88 -3.97 6.82
N GLU A 184 -13.99 -4.46 6.30
CA GLU A 184 -14.49 -4.02 4.99
C GLU A 184 -15.20 -2.68 5.17
N ASP A 185 -14.82 -1.71 4.36
CA ASP A 185 -15.41 -0.39 4.28
C ASP A 185 -16.22 -0.31 2.97
N LEU A 186 -17.35 0.38 3.02
CA LEU A 186 -18.26 0.53 1.88
C LEU A 186 -18.19 1.92 1.26
N VAL A 187 -17.38 2.83 1.79
CA VAL A 187 -17.58 4.25 1.50
C VAL A 187 -16.47 4.84 0.63
N ALA A 188 -16.81 5.21 -0.62
CA ALA A 188 -15.97 6.00 -1.53
C ALA A 188 -15.48 7.32 -0.90
N ALA A 189 -16.21 7.86 0.08
CA ALA A 189 -15.81 9.02 0.88
C ALA A 189 -14.44 8.85 1.56
N ALA A 190 -14.04 7.63 1.91
CA ALA A 190 -12.71 7.37 2.48
C ALA A 190 -11.61 7.67 1.45
N MET A 191 -11.81 7.35 0.16
CA MET A 191 -10.85 7.74 -0.88
C MET A 191 -10.86 9.23 -1.14
N GLY A 192 -12.04 9.87 -1.16
CA GLY A 192 -12.14 11.33 -1.27
C GLY A 192 -11.39 12.04 -0.15
N ALA A 193 -11.53 11.58 1.10
CA ALA A 193 -10.77 12.11 2.23
C ALA A 193 -9.26 11.84 2.08
N ALA A 194 -8.82 10.71 1.55
CA ALA A 194 -7.40 10.45 1.34
C ALA A 194 -6.79 11.35 0.24
N VAL A 195 -7.52 11.60 -0.85
CA VAL A 195 -7.08 12.42 -1.99
C VAL A 195 -7.22 13.92 -1.75
N GLN A 196 -8.25 14.39 -1.04
CA GLN A 196 -8.43 15.83 -0.82
C GLN A 196 -7.24 16.48 -0.13
N TYR A 197 -6.49 15.72 0.67
CA TYR A 197 -5.30 16.20 1.32
C TYR A 197 -4.02 15.89 0.57
N THR A 198 -3.99 15.26 -0.61
CA THR A 198 -2.75 15.09 -1.41
C THR A 198 -2.32 16.39 -2.03
#